data_AF-A0A061SXP4-F1
#
_entry.id   AF-A0A061SXP4-F1
#
_cell.length_a   1.000
_cell.length_b   1.000
_cell.length_c   1.000
_cell.angle_alpha   90.00
_cell.angle_beta   90.00
_cell.angle_gamma   90.00
#
_symmetry.space_group_name_H-M   'P 1'
#
loop_
_entity.id
_entity.type
_entity.pdbx_description
1 polymer ?
#
loop_
_entity_poly.entity_id
_entity_poly.type
_entity_poly.pdbx_seq_one_letter_code
_entity_poly.pdbx_strand_id
1 'polypeptide(L)'
;MIRACTLPADALLQRYAVRAGCYTDCFETALPQKVALPAFLDAFYGSWLFGLEKRVLRAHLRGKPANWDIAPVAAGTAEAYAAWTVEGRGDGQILMCDLGGHTRSYLAVEEIAGGGTRLLFGSAVVPRDGHDLPWLVRATVPLHRFYARSLLRAARARLVQGCLDGRPPSH
;
A
#
# COMPACT_ATOMS: atom_id res chain seq x y z
N MET A 1 12.00 5.68 11.18
CA MET A 1 10.84 6.08 12.03
C MET A 1 9.65 6.28 11.11
N ILE A 2 8.43 6.00 11.57
CA ILE A 2 7.23 6.07 10.72
C ILE A 2 6.41 7.28 11.13
N ARG A 3 6.17 8.20 10.20
CA ARG A 3 5.54 9.50 10.44
C ARG A 3 4.31 9.65 9.57
N ALA A 4 3.31 10.39 10.04
CA ALA A 4 2.24 10.85 9.17
C ALA A 4 2.80 12.00 8.33
N CYS A 5 2.37 12.09 7.08
CA CYS A 5 2.78 13.17 6.18
C CYS A 5 1.57 13.67 5.38
N THR A 6 1.71 14.85 4.80
CA THR A 6 0.80 15.31 3.77
C THR A 6 0.96 14.43 2.53
N LEU A 7 -0.14 14.13 1.87
CA LEU A 7 -0.11 13.40 0.61
C LEU A 7 0.60 14.25 -0.47
N PRO A 8 1.58 13.71 -1.22
CA PRO A 8 2.25 14.46 -2.28
C PRO A 8 1.26 14.98 -3.34
N ALA A 9 1.59 16.11 -3.95
CA ALA A 9 0.71 16.78 -4.92
C ALA A 9 0.45 15.93 -6.18
N ASP A 10 1.43 15.14 -6.58
CA ASP A 10 1.45 14.25 -7.73
C ASP A 10 1.07 12.79 -7.39
N ALA A 11 0.69 12.53 -6.13
CA ALA A 11 0.28 11.20 -5.72
C ALA A 11 -1.01 10.77 -6.43
N LEU A 12 -1.03 9.57 -7.02
CA LEU A 12 -2.22 9.00 -7.66
C LEU A 12 -3.46 9.01 -6.73
N LEU A 13 -3.25 8.91 -5.41
CA LEU A 13 -4.27 8.93 -4.38
C LEU A 13 -4.99 10.29 -4.25
N GLN A 14 -4.42 11.38 -4.78
CA GLN A 14 -4.99 12.74 -4.67
C GLN A 14 -6.41 12.84 -5.23
N ARG A 15 -6.73 12.02 -6.26
CA ARG A 15 -8.09 11.92 -6.81
C ARG A 15 -9.16 11.62 -5.75
N TYR A 16 -8.79 10.94 -4.66
CA TYR A 16 -9.68 10.61 -3.54
C TYR A 16 -9.59 11.61 -2.40
N ALA A 17 -8.44 12.28 -2.21
CA ALA A 17 -8.30 13.31 -1.20
C ALA A 17 -9.18 14.53 -1.50
N VAL A 18 -9.37 14.85 -2.79
CA VAL A 18 -10.25 15.95 -3.23
C VAL A 18 -11.72 15.56 -3.35
N ARG A 19 -12.05 14.26 -3.28
CA ARG A 19 -13.41 13.76 -3.40
C ARG A 19 -14.15 13.89 -2.06
N ALA A 20 -15.31 14.55 -2.08
CA ALA A 20 -16.15 14.69 -0.90
C ALA A 20 -16.56 13.33 -0.32
N GLY A 21 -16.60 13.24 1.01
CA GLY A 21 -17.01 12.04 1.73
C GLY A 21 -15.94 10.94 1.81
N CYS A 22 -14.80 11.08 1.13
CA CYS A 22 -13.67 10.15 1.24
C CYS A 22 -12.84 10.40 2.50
N TYR A 23 -12.32 9.32 3.07
CA TYR A 23 -11.26 9.38 4.06
C TYR A 23 -9.93 9.07 3.37
N THR A 24 -8.88 9.83 3.71
CA THR A 24 -7.51 9.55 3.25
C THR A 24 -6.50 9.68 4.40
N ASP A 25 -5.43 8.90 4.32
CA ASP A 25 -4.22 9.10 5.12
C ASP A 25 -2.95 8.79 4.31
N CYS A 26 -1.82 9.29 4.82
CA CYS A 26 -0.50 9.02 4.25
C CYS A 26 0.55 8.95 5.36
N PHE A 27 1.43 7.96 5.24
CA PHE A 27 2.54 7.71 6.14
C PHE A 27 3.83 7.54 5.35
N GLU A 28 4.93 7.93 5.97
CA GLU A 28 6.25 7.88 5.37
C GLU A 28 7.28 7.22 6.28
N THR A 29 8.34 6.73 5.65
CA THR A 29 9.62 6.46 6.31
C THR A 29 10.76 6.62 5.31
N ALA A 30 11.92 7.06 5.79
CA ALA A 30 13.15 7.08 5.00
C ALA A 30 14.01 5.83 5.24
N LEU A 31 14.78 5.47 4.22
CA LEU A 31 15.81 4.45 4.20
C LEU A 31 17.08 5.05 3.57
N PRO A 32 18.28 4.76 4.11
CA PRO A 32 19.54 5.26 3.55
C PRO A 32 19.91 4.58 2.23
N GLN A 33 19.41 3.37 1.97
CA GLN A 33 19.62 2.65 0.71
C GLN A 33 18.61 3.03 -0.36
N LYS A 34 18.99 2.84 -1.64
CA LYS A 34 18.07 2.96 -2.78
C LYS A 34 17.10 1.78 -2.81
N VAL A 35 15.80 2.07 -2.89
CA VAL A 35 14.73 1.06 -2.99
C VAL A 35 13.85 1.38 -4.18
N ALA A 36 13.70 0.41 -5.09
CA ALA A 36 12.77 0.51 -6.20
C ALA A 36 11.36 0.07 -5.78
N LEU A 37 10.34 0.57 -6.49
CA LEU A 37 8.94 0.23 -6.23
C LEU A 37 8.66 -1.29 -6.18
N PRO A 38 9.20 -2.14 -7.08
CA PRO A 38 8.98 -3.60 -7.01
C PRO A 38 9.41 -4.20 -5.67
N ALA A 39 10.61 -3.86 -5.20
CA ALA A 39 11.12 -4.32 -3.92
C ALA A 39 10.26 -3.82 -2.74
N PHE A 40 9.72 -2.60 -2.83
CA PHE A 40 8.80 -2.09 -1.83
C PHE A 40 7.46 -2.86 -1.83
N LEU A 41 6.91 -3.19 -3.01
CA LEU A 41 5.69 -3.99 -3.13
C LEU A 41 5.89 -5.40 -2.55
N ASP A 42 7.00 -6.05 -2.87
CA ASP A 42 7.36 -7.35 -2.31
C ASP A 42 7.48 -7.32 -0.79
N ALA A 43 8.16 -6.30 -0.25
CA ALA A 43 8.32 -6.15 1.18
C ALA A 43 6.99 -5.87 1.90
N PHE A 44 6.10 -5.11 1.26
CA PHE A 44 4.81 -4.72 1.82
C PHE A 44 3.78 -5.86 1.77
N TYR A 45 3.48 -6.39 0.58
CA TYR A 45 2.48 -7.46 0.37
C TYR A 45 3.00 -8.86 0.74
N GLY A 46 4.33 -9.02 0.85
CA GLY A 46 4.99 -10.20 1.39
C GLY A 46 5.09 -10.20 2.93
N SER A 47 4.67 -9.14 3.61
CA SER A 47 4.74 -9.06 5.08
C SER A 47 3.77 -10.02 5.78
N TRP A 48 4.17 -10.54 6.95
CA TRP A 48 3.34 -11.44 7.77
C TRP A 48 2.05 -10.78 8.25
N LEU A 49 2.03 -9.46 8.42
CA LEU A 49 0.84 -8.70 8.81
C LEU A 49 -0.27 -8.84 7.75
N PHE A 50 0.11 -8.79 6.48
CA PHE A 50 -0.80 -9.08 5.39
C PHE A 50 -1.27 -10.53 5.44
N GLY A 51 -0.46 -11.48 5.92
CA GLY A 51 -0.84 -12.89 6.12
C GLY A 51 -2.03 -13.11 7.05
N LEU A 52 -2.25 -12.24 8.05
CA LEU A 52 -3.48 -12.26 8.87
C LEU A 52 -4.69 -11.83 8.04
N GLU A 53 -4.53 -10.76 7.27
CA GLU A 53 -5.53 -10.25 6.32
C GLU A 53 -5.80 -11.26 5.19
N LYS A 54 -4.80 -12.01 4.71
CA LYS A 54 -4.96 -13.09 3.72
C LYS A 54 -5.93 -14.16 4.22
N ARG A 55 -5.98 -14.45 5.53
CA ARG A 55 -6.95 -15.42 6.08
C ARG A 55 -8.38 -14.89 6.05
N VAL A 56 -8.57 -13.62 6.41
CA VAL A 56 -9.88 -12.94 6.33
C VAL A 56 -10.34 -12.81 4.88
N LEU A 57 -9.46 -12.38 3.98
CA LEU A 57 -9.73 -12.28 2.55
C LEU A 57 -10.02 -13.64 1.92
N ARG A 58 -9.27 -14.70 2.26
CA ARG A 58 -9.57 -16.07 1.79
C ARG A 58 -10.96 -16.54 2.24
N ALA A 59 -11.35 -16.26 3.47
CA ALA A 59 -12.69 -16.56 3.96
C ALA A 59 -13.76 -15.78 3.18
N HIS A 60 -13.50 -14.50 2.87
CA HIS A 60 -14.41 -13.65 2.10
C HIS A 60 -14.51 -14.04 0.62
N LEU A 61 -13.41 -14.54 0.03
CA LEU A 61 -13.34 -14.98 -1.37
C LEU A 61 -14.08 -16.31 -1.62
N ARG A 62 -14.63 -16.97 -0.59
CA ARG A 62 -15.44 -18.20 -0.67
C ARG A 62 -14.78 -19.30 -1.54
N GLY A 63 -13.46 -19.42 -1.50
CA GLY A 63 -12.72 -20.43 -2.26
C GLY A 63 -12.42 -20.07 -3.72
N LYS A 64 -12.65 -18.84 -4.19
CA LYS A 64 -12.18 -18.41 -5.51
C LYS A 64 -10.64 -18.44 -5.58
N PRO A 65 -10.04 -18.93 -6.69
CA PRO A 65 -8.60 -18.87 -6.88
C PRO A 65 -8.15 -17.42 -6.88
N ALA A 66 -7.15 -17.11 -6.07
CA ALA A 66 -6.61 -15.78 -5.90
C ALA A 66 -5.09 -15.86 -6.04
N ASN A 67 -4.50 -15.04 -6.91
CA ASN A 67 -3.07 -15.00 -7.07
C ASN A 67 -2.45 -14.21 -5.92
N TRP A 68 -1.68 -14.88 -5.07
CA TRP A 68 -0.99 -14.27 -3.93
C TRP A 68 0.47 -13.94 -4.23
N ASP A 69 0.88 -14.06 -5.49
CA ASP A 69 2.16 -13.61 -5.99
C ASP A 69 2.06 -12.16 -6.46
N ILE A 70 2.82 -11.28 -5.80
CA ILE A 70 2.86 -9.86 -6.13
C ILE A 70 3.89 -9.59 -7.24
N ALA A 71 4.81 -10.51 -7.53
CA ALA A 71 5.90 -10.29 -8.50
C ALA A 71 5.39 -9.88 -9.90
N PRO A 72 4.32 -10.49 -10.47
CA PRO A 72 3.78 -10.02 -11.75
C PRO A 72 3.25 -8.58 -11.70
N VAL A 73 2.61 -8.18 -10.59
CA VAL A 73 2.18 -6.78 -10.40
C VAL A 73 3.40 -5.90 -10.19
N ALA A 74 4.40 -6.32 -9.42
CA ALA A 74 5.62 -5.56 -9.18
C ALA A 74 6.38 -5.27 -10.50
N ALA A 75 6.47 -6.26 -11.38
CA ALA A 75 7.04 -6.18 -12.72
C ALA A 75 6.17 -5.43 -13.74
N GLY A 76 4.90 -5.13 -13.41
CA GLY A 76 3.97 -4.47 -14.32
C GLY A 76 3.40 -5.39 -15.41
N THR A 77 3.52 -6.71 -15.27
CA THR A 77 2.99 -7.71 -16.21
C THR A 77 1.62 -8.24 -15.81
N ALA A 78 1.09 -7.83 -14.65
CA ALA A 78 -0.26 -8.12 -14.21
C ALA A 78 -0.91 -6.89 -13.56
N GLU A 79 -2.24 -6.85 -13.64
CA GLU A 79 -3.07 -5.79 -13.07
C GLU A 79 -3.85 -6.22 -11.82
N ALA A 80 -3.64 -7.45 -11.34
CA ALA A 80 -4.38 -7.99 -10.19
C ALA A 80 -3.49 -8.79 -9.23
N TYR A 81 -3.74 -8.58 -7.93
CA TYR A 81 -3.13 -9.29 -6.81
C TYR A 81 -4.21 -9.66 -5.80
N ALA A 82 -4.50 -10.94 -5.67
CA ALA A 82 -5.52 -11.49 -4.78
C ALA A 82 -6.89 -10.80 -4.88
N ALA A 83 -7.23 -9.95 -3.91
CA ALA A 83 -8.46 -9.17 -3.85
C ALA A 83 -8.26 -7.69 -4.25
N TRP A 84 -7.16 -7.38 -4.91
CA TRP A 84 -6.76 -6.04 -5.31
C TRP A 84 -6.50 -5.97 -6.81
N THR A 85 -6.86 -4.85 -7.43
CA THR A 85 -6.56 -4.53 -8.83
C THR A 85 -5.77 -3.22 -8.91
N VAL A 86 -4.93 -3.09 -9.93
CA VAL A 86 -4.20 -1.86 -10.21
C VAL A 86 -5.18 -0.83 -10.78
N GLU A 87 -5.38 0.26 -10.06
CA GLU A 87 -6.22 1.39 -10.50
C GLU A 87 -5.37 2.47 -11.22
N GLY A 88 -4.08 2.54 -10.88
CA GLY A 88 -3.15 3.46 -11.52
C GLY A 88 -1.71 3.08 -11.21
N ARG A 89 -0.83 3.37 -12.16
CA ARG A 89 0.62 3.24 -12.02
C ARG A 89 1.28 4.47 -12.61
N GLY A 90 2.36 4.91 -11.97
CA GLY A 90 3.24 5.95 -12.47
C GLY A 90 4.68 5.67 -12.05
N ASP A 91 5.58 6.59 -12.38
CA ASP A 91 6.99 6.45 -12.03
C ASP A 91 7.16 6.40 -10.50
N GLY A 92 7.63 5.26 -10.01
CA GLY A 92 7.85 5.04 -8.58
C GLY A 92 6.58 4.93 -7.73
N GLN A 93 5.38 4.90 -8.30
CA GLN A 93 4.13 4.83 -7.54
C GLN A 93 3.06 3.91 -8.14
N ILE A 94 2.20 3.37 -7.28
CA ILE A 94 1.07 2.52 -7.65
C ILE A 94 -0.12 2.78 -6.74
N LEU A 95 -1.31 2.70 -7.32
CA LEU A 95 -2.59 2.78 -6.64
C LEU A 95 -3.35 1.47 -6.89
N MET A 96 -3.67 0.77 -5.81
CA MET A 96 -4.42 -0.48 -5.83
C MET A 96 -5.83 -0.23 -5.28
N CYS A 97 -6.83 -0.88 -5.85
CA CYS A 97 -8.21 -0.85 -5.39
C CYS A 97 -8.63 -2.26 -4.94
N ASP A 98 -9.36 -2.38 -3.84
CA ASP A 98 -9.96 -3.65 -3.44
C ASP A 98 -11.10 -4.06 -4.41
N LEU A 99 -11.44 -5.36 -4.44
CA LEU A 99 -12.55 -5.90 -5.26
C LEU A 99 -13.90 -5.23 -4.98
N GLY A 100 -14.07 -4.67 -3.77
CA GLY A 100 -15.29 -3.98 -3.37
C GLY A 100 -15.39 -2.54 -3.87
N GLY A 101 -14.31 -1.97 -4.41
CA GLY A 101 -14.29 -0.56 -4.81
C GLY A 101 -14.37 0.40 -3.63
N HIS A 102 -14.05 -0.04 -2.41
CA HIS A 102 -14.18 0.72 -1.16
C HIS A 102 -12.84 1.17 -0.61
N THR A 103 -11.78 0.39 -0.78
CA THR A 103 -10.48 0.64 -0.16
C THR A 103 -9.39 0.80 -1.20
N ARG A 104 -8.58 1.85 -1.07
CA ARG A 104 -7.42 2.10 -1.91
C ARG A 104 -6.15 1.97 -1.09
N SER A 105 -5.15 1.38 -1.70
CA SER A 105 -3.81 1.24 -1.16
C SER A 105 -2.84 1.91 -2.12
N TYR A 106 -2.21 2.98 -1.65
CA TYR A 106 -1.25 3.77 -2.41
C TYR A 106 0.16 3.50 -1.89
N LEU A 107 1.07 3.12 -2.77
CA LEU A 107 2.48 2.92 -2.44
C LEU A 107 3.33 3.76 -3.38
N ALA A 108 4.33 4.46 -2.83
CA ALA A 108 5.29 5.20 -3.63
C ALA A 108 6.70 5.14 -3.05
N VAL A 109 7.68 5.32 -3.93
CA VAL A 109 9.09 5.52 -3.60
C VAL A 109 9.54 6.85 -4.19
N GLU A 110 10.17 7.68 -3.37
CA GLU A 110 10.76 8.96 -3.77
C GLU A 110 12.26 8.92 -3.44
N GLU A 111 13.11 9.36 -4.37
CA GLU A 111 14.53 9.55 -4.06
C GLU A 111 14.72 10.74 -3.13
N ILE A 112 15.57 10.59 -2.11
CA ILE A 112 15.91 11.68 -1.20
C ILE A 112 17.15 12.40 -1.75
N ALA A 113 17.09 13.73 -1.83
CA ALA A 113 18.25 14.55 -2.20
C ALA A 113 19.44 14.27 -1.27
N GLY A 114 20.59 13.91 -1.85
CA GLY A 114 21.76 13.49 -1.08
C GLY A 114 21.83 11.98 -0.79
N GLY A 115 20.86 11.19 -1.23
CA GLY A 115 20.88 9.73 -1.21
C GLY A 115 19.80 9.09 -0.33
N GLY A 116 19.46 7.84 -0.66
CA GLY A 116 18.42 7.05 0.00
C GLY A 116 17.05 7.17 -0.65
N THR A 117 16.06 6.56 -0.01
CA THR A 117 14.69 6.46 -0.51
C THR A 117 13.68 6.74 0.58
N ARG A 118 12.69 7.58 0.28
CA ARG A 118 11.48 7.77 1.07
C ARG A 118 10.41 6.83 0.55
N LEU A 119 9.88 6.00 1.44
CA LEU A 119 8.75 5.13 1.17
C LEU A 119 7.48 5.80 1.67
N LEU A 120 6.44 5.82 0.85
CA LEU A 120 5.13 6.34 1.20
C LEU A 120 4.11 5.21 1.14
N PHE A 121 3.26 5.16 2.16
CA PHE A 121 2.06 4.35 2.17
C PHE A 121 0.86 5.22 2.51
N GLY A 122 -0.07 5.34 1.57
CA GLY A 122 -1.33 6.03 1.78
C GLY A 122 -2.52 5.10 1.57
N SER A 123 -3.66 5.52 2.06
CA SER A 123 -4.90 4.78 1.84
C SER A 123 -6.07 5.72 1.65
N ALA A 124 -7.10 5.23 0.94
CA ALA A 124 -8.40 5.90 0.91
C ALA A 124 -9.52 4.92 1.22
N VAL A 125 -10.51 5.38 1.97
CA VAL A 125 -11.80 4.71 2.08
C VAL A 125 -12.83 5.57 1.37
N VAL A 126 -13.44 5.00 0.35
CA VAL A 126 -14.39 5.69 -0.53
C VAL A 126 -15.78 5.16 -0.20
N PRO A 127 -16.74 6.06 0.07
CA PRO A 127 -18.11 5.64 0.31
C PRO A 127 -18.73 5.06 -0.97
N ARG A 128 -19.85 4.36 -0.81
CA ARG A 128 -20.69 4.01 -1.97
C ARG A 128 -21.23 5.29 -2.60
N ASP A 129 -21.40 5.27 -3.92
CA ASP A 129 -21.80 6.45 -4.67
C ASP A 129 -23.09 7.08 -4.09
N GLY A 130 -23.06 8.41 -3.93
CA GLY A 130 -24.16 9.18 -3.38
C GLY A 130 -24.29 9.19 -1.84
N HIS A 131 -23.39 8.50 -1.12
CA HIS A 131 -23.43 8.43 0.34
C HIS A 131 -22.17 8.98 1.01
N ASP A 132 -22.31 9.47 2.24
CA ASP A 132 -21.18 9.73 3.13
C ASP A 132 -20.59 8.42 3.69
N LEU A 133 -19.34 8.47 4.12
CA LEU A 133 -18.76 7.38 4.91
C LEU A 133 -19.60 7.12 6.17
N PRO A 134 -20.12 5.89 6.36
CA PRO A 134 -20.88 5.54 7.56
C PRO A 134 -20.05 5.83 8.82
N TRP A 135 -20.71 6.29 9.88
CA TRP A 135 -20.07 6.60 11.16
C TRP A 135 -19.24 5.41 11.71
N LEU A 136 -19.72 4.18 11.48
CA LEU A 136 -19.02 2.94 11.83
C LEU A 136 -17.64 2.85 11.16
N VAL A 137 -17.55 3.23 9.88
CA VAL A 137 -16.28 3.24 9.13
C VAL A 137 -15.37 4.35 9.63
N ARG A 138 -15.92 5.50 10.04
CA ARG A 138 -15.13 6.56 10.67
C ARG A 138 -14.56 6.11 12.02
N ALA A 139 -15.29 5.29 12.78
CA ALA A 139 -14.82 4.76 14.06
C ALA A 139 -13.65 3.77 13.92
N THR A 140 -13.48 3.12 12.76
CA THR A 140 -12.36 2.21 12.52
C THR A 140 -11.08 2.91 12.04
N VAL A 141 -11.15 4.22 11.73
CA VAL A 141 -10.00 5.02 11.27
C VAL A 141 -8.77 4.93 12.19
N PRO A 142 -8.88 5.04 13.53
CA PRO A 142 -7.69 4.93 14.40
C PRO A 142 -7.02 3.55 14.31
N LEU A 143 -7.82 2.48 14.22
CA LEU A 143 -7.33 1.12 14.03
C LEU A 143 -6.64 0.98 12.68
N HIS A 144 -7.25 1.54 11.62
CA HIS A 144 -6.67 1.56 10.28
C HIS A 144 -5.33 2.31 10.23
N ARG A 145 -5.22 3.47 10.87
CA ARG A 145 -3.96 4.21 10.97
C ARG A 145 -2.88 3.41 11.68
N PHE A 146 -3.24 2.71 12.75
CA PHE A 146 -2.31 1.80 13.45
C PHE A 146 -1.86 0.65 12.54
N TYR A 147 -2.81 0.06 11.81
CA TYR A 147 -2.55 -1.01 10.85
C TYR A 147 -1.62 -0.55 9.72
N ALA A 148 -1.95 0.58 9.09
CA ALA A 148 -1.17 1.20 8.02
C ALA A 148 0.28 1.49 8.42
N ARG A 149 0.46 2.08 9.60
CA ARG A 149 1.80 2.33 10.17
C ARG A 149 2.54 1.02 10.38
N SER A 150 1.88 -0.02 10.87
CA SER A 150 2.47 -1.33 11.15
C SER A 150 2.90 -2.06 9.87
N LEU A 151 2.10 -2.00 8.80
CA LEU A 151 2.47 -2.51 7.48
C LEU A 151 3.72 -1.82 6.95
N LEU A 152 3.76 -0.48 7.00
CA LEU A 152 4.94 0.27 6.56
C LEU A 152 6.17 -0.02 7.43
N ARG A 153 6.00 -0.26 8.74
CA ARG A 153 7.09 -0.70 9.63
C ARG A 153 7.65 -2.06 9.20
N ALA A 154 6.76 -3.01 8.92
CA ALA A 154 7.13 -4.37 8.53
C ALA A 154 7.86 -4.37 7.17
N ALA A 155 7.34 -3.64 6.18
CA ALA A 155 7.98 -3.47 4.88
C ALA A 155 9.39 -2.87 5.03
N ARG A 156 9.52 -1.79 5.81
CA ARG A 156 10.81 -1.17 6.12
C ARG A 156 11.79 -2.17 6.75
N ALA A 157 11.35 -2.93 7.76
CA ALA A 157 12.21 -3.89 8.45
C ALA A 157 12.73 -4.97 7.48
N ARG A 158 11.86 -5.49 6.61
CA ARG A 158 12.20 -6.51 5.62
C ARG A 158 13.18 -5.99 4.56
N LEU A 159 13.03 -4.74 4.12
CA LEU A 159 13.98 -4.09 3.20
C LEU A 159 15.36 -3.86 3.84
N VAL A 160 15.39 -3.48 5.12
CA VAL A 160 16.65 -3.35 5.86
C VAL A 160 17.33 -4.71 6.02
N GLN A 161 16.58 -5.76 6.37
CA GLN A 161 17.11 -7.12 6.48
C GLN A 161 17.63 -7.67 5.15
N GLY A 162 16.89 -7.51 4.05
CA GLY A 162 17.34 -7.94 2.73
C GLY A 162 18.65 -7.26 2.27
N CYS A 163 18.84 -5.99 2.65
CA CYS A 163 20.10 -5.27 2.44
C CYS A 163 21.25 -5.84 3.28
N LEU A 164 20.99 -6.26 4.52
CA LEU A 164 22.00 -6.86 5.40
C LEU A 164 22.39 -8.27 4.94
N ASP A 165 21.45 -9.02 4.38
CA ASP A 165 21.65 -10.40 3.92
C ASP A 165 22.28 -10.50 2.53
N GLY A 166 22.54 -9.36 1.85
CA GLY A 166 23.09 -9.33 0.49
C GLY A 166 22.19 -9.98 -0.56
N ARG A 167 20.90 -10.17 -0.26
CA ARG A 167 19.96 -10.83 -1.17
C ARG A 167 19.53 -9.82 -2.25
N PRO A 168 19.75 -10.10 -3.54
CA PRO A 168 19.21 -9.25 -4.60
C PRO A 168 17.68 -9.22 -4.49
N PRO A 169 17.03 -8.09 -4.81
CA PRO A 169 15.57 -8.04 -4.87
C PRO A 169 15.08 -9.14 -5.81
N SER A 170 14.14 -9.96 -5.34
CA SER A 170 13.56 -11.03 -6.16
C SER A 170 12.95 -10.38 -7.41
N HIS A 171 13.42 -10.79 -8.58
CA HIS A 171 12.95 -10.34 -9.89
C HIS A 171 11.55 -10.88 -10.20
#